data_AF-A0A078FD58-F1
#
_entry.id   AF-A0A078FD58-F1
#
_cell.length_a   1.000
_cell.length_b   1.000
_cell.length_c   1.000
_cell.angle_alpha   90.00
_cell.angle_beta   90.00
_cell.angle_gamma   90.00
#
_symmetry.space_group_name_H-M   'P 1'
#
loop_
_entity.id
_entity.type
_entity.pdbx_description
1 polymer ?
#
loop_
_entity_poly.entity_id
_entity_poly.type
_entity_poly.pdbx_seq_one_letter_code
_entity_poly.pdbx_strand_id
1 'polypeptide(L)'
;MDNGILEVFPKLDEVPPGIASQFEEMIRCYLQTKSKTPTLDIFRVFKHVGQVYDDEGKLVCLCKASRDAKKEAAVYILDHPLSAHRSVSSELTGFGGATPTVFIRTEEASGCLVWFVENNNGVIGDHKHYQFSTLPEGISKLSIFHLRFGCADSHNRNTVTKIDAQKVHHLTPIDFYRILSSNQQVQVLFNHNVQSPKSQQIIITR
;
A
#
# COMPACT_ATOMS: atom_id res chain seq x y z
N MET A 1 11.76 -5.14 25.09
CA MET A 1 11.86 -6.45 24.41
C MET A 1 12.44 -6.17 23.05
N ASP A 2 13.53 -6.86 22.71
CA ASP A 2 14.14 -6.78 21.39
C ASP A 2 13.24 -7.59 20.45
N ASN A 3 12.29 -6.91 19.80
CA ASN A 3 11.18 -7.55 19.10
C ASN A 3 11.59 -8.20 17.77
N GLY A 4 12.89 -8.41 17.52
CA GLY A 4 13.43 -8.92 16.25
C GLY A 4 13.27 -7.97 15.06
N ILE A 5 12.66 -6.79 15.26
CA ILE A 5 12.51 -5.73 14.25
C ILE A 5 13.67 -4.74 14.40
N LEU A 6 14.54 -4.71 13.39
CA LEU A 6 15.68 -3.79 13.29
C LEU A 6 15.31 -2.43 12.70
N GLU A 7 14.23 -2.38 11.91
CA GLU A 7 13.77 -1.16 11.24
C GLU A 7 12.29 -1.22 10.92
N VAL A 8 11.62 -0.07 11.05
CA VAL A 8 10.25 0.14 10.60
C VAL A 8 10.23 1.39 9.72
N PHE A 9 9.54 1.33 8.58
CA PHE A 9 9.30 2.51 7.75
C PHE A 9 7.86 2.56 7.22
N PRO A 10 7.17 3.71 7.33
CA PRO A 10 7.60 4.91 8.08
C PRO A 10 7.71 4.63 9.58
N LYS A 11 8.38 5.51 10.34
CA LYS A 11 8.41 5.32 11.79
C LYS A 11 7.04 5.60 12.40
N LEU A 12 6.71 4.88 13.46
CA LEU A 12 5.40 4.95 14.10
C LEU A 12 5.13 6.33 14.74
N ASP A 13 6.17 7.02 15.20
CA ASP A 13 6.12 8.36 15.77
C ASP A 13 6.10 9.48 14.71
N GLU A 14 6.30 9.14 13.43
CA GLU A 14 6.29 10.08 12.31
C GLU A 14 4.95 10.05 11.54
N VAL A 15 3.98 9.22 11.95
CA VAL A 15 2.66 9.10 11.32
C VAL A 15 1.52 9.39 12.29
N PRO A 16 0.32 9.79 11.81
CA PRO A 16 -0.84 10.02 12.66
C PRO A 16 -1.22 8.80 13.52
N PRO A 17 -1.77 8.99 14.73
CA PRO A 17 -2.08 7.91 15.66
C PRO A 17 -2.93 6.78 15.08
N GLY A 18 -3.92 7.09 14.24
CA GLY A 18 -4.75 6.05 13.59
C GLY A 18 -3.95 5.14 12.66
N ILE A 19 -2.97 5.70 11.94
CA ILE A 19 -2.08 4.93 11.06
C ILE A 19 -1.05 4.17 11.89
N ALA A 20 -0.49 4.81 12.93
CA ALA A 20 0.46 4.17 13.84
C ALA A 20 -0.16 2.93 14.50
N SER A 21 -1.37 3.04 15.07
CA SER A 21 -2.08 1.91 15.66
C SER A 21 -2.33 0.78 14.65
N GLN A 22 -2.64 1.13 13.40
CA GLN A 22 -2.82 0.11 12.36
C GLN A 22 -1.52 -0.63 12.05
N PHE A 23 -0.39 0.07 11.99
CA PHE A 23 0.92 -0.54 11.77
C PHE A 23 1.40 -1.37 12.97
N GLU A 24 1.16 -0.91 14.19
CA GLU A 24 1.44 -1.66 15.41
C GLU A 24 0.69 -2.99 15.43
N GLU A 25 -0.60 -2.99 15.06
CA GLU A 25 -1.39 -4.22 14.93
C GLU A 25 -0.76 -5.17 13.91
N MET A 26 -0.43 -4.68 12.71
CA MET A 26 0.18 -5.49 11.66
C MET A 26 1.51 -6.11 12.09
N ILE A 27 2.39 -5.31 12.72
CA ILE A 27 3.70 -5.76 13.22
C ILE A 27 3.52 -6.79 14.34
N ARG A 28 2.60 -6.54 15.28
CA ARG A 28 2.29 -7.48 16.37
C ARG A 28 1.82 -8.83 15.82
N CYS A 29 0.85 -8.82 14.91
CA CYS A 29 0.32 -10.04 14.28
C CYS A 29 1.42 -10.78 13.49
N TYR A 30 2.30 -10.05 12.81
CA TYR A 30 3.45 -10.65 12.11
C TYR A 30 4.38 -11.39 13.07
N LEU A 31 4.79 -10.75 14.16
CA LEU A 31 5.69 -11.36 15.15
C LEU A 31 5.05 -12.58 15.81
N GLN A 32 3.76 -12.50 16.16
CA GLN A 32 3.02 -13.63 16.71
C GLN A 32 2.91 -14.79 15.71
N THR A 33 2.55 -14.49 14.46
CA THR A 33 2.45 -15.51 13.40
C THR A 33 3.80 -16.18 13.18
N LYS A 34 4.89 -15.40 13.10
CA LYS A 34 6.25 -15.93 12.98
C LYS A 34 6.70 -16.78 14.15
N SER A 35 6.28 -16.44 15.37
CA SER A 35 6.61 -17.24 16.55
C SER A 35 5.93 -18.62 16.54
N LYS A 36 4.72 -18.73 15.96
CA LYS A 36 3.96 -19.98 15.82
C LYS A 36 4.39 -20.77 14.58
N THR A 37 4.63 -20.07 13.48
CA THR A 37 4.95 -20.62 12.16
C THR A 37 6.15 -19.87 11.57
N PRO A 38 7.39 -20.38 11.76
CA PRO A 38 8.60 -19.69 11.31
C PRO A 38 8.60 -19.38 9.81
N THR A 39 8.02 -20.27 9.00
CA THR A 39 7.76 -20.06 7.58
C THR A 39 6.28 -19.72 7.40
N LEU A 40 5.98 -18.50 6.98
CA LEU A 40 4.59 -18.07 6.78
C LEU A 40 3.90 -18.89 5.70
N ASP A 41 2.62 -19.20 5.93
CA ASP A 41 1.78 -19.86 4.93
C ASP A 41 1.67 -18.98 3.68
N ILE A 42 1.78 -19.61 2.52
CA ILE A 42 1.75 -18.91 1.23
C ILE A 42 0.33 -18.43 0.93
N PHE A 43 0.19 -17.19 0.48
CA PHE A 43 -1.07 -16.65 0.01
C PHE A 43 -1.39 -17.14 -1.40
N ARG A 44 -2.37 -18.04 -1.52
CA ARG A 44 -2.83 -18.62 -2.80
C ARG A 44 -1.65 -19.22 -3.59
N VAL A 45 -1.48 -18.80 -4.86
CA VAL A 45 -0.40 -19.26 -5.75
C VAL A 45 0.86 -18.38 -5.68
N PHE A 46 0.85 -17.32 -4.87
CA PHE A 46 1.93 -16.32 -4.83
C PHE A 46 3.03 -16.72 -3.85
N LYS A 47 3.98 -17.54 -4.31
CA LYS A 47 5.06 -18.14 -3.50
C LYS A 47 5.88 -17.18 -2.62
N HIS A 48 5.87 -15.90 -2.92
CA HIS A 48 6.65 -14.86 -2.21
C HIS A 48 5.79 -13.99 -1.26
N VAL A 49 4.51 -14.32 -1.12
CA VAL A 49 3.55 -13.59 -0.28
C VAL A 49 3.12 -14.49 0.86
N GLY A 50 3.50 -14.14 2.08
CA GLY A 50 3.11 -14.85 3.30
C GLY A 50 1.84 -14.29 3.93
N GLN A 51 1.07 -15.15 4.59
CA GLN A 51 -0.14 -14.80 5.33
C GLN A 51 0.20 -14.48 6.79
N VAL A 52 -0.45 -13.45 7.34
CA VAL A 52 -0.29 -13.02 8.74
C VAL A 52 -1.66 -12.93 9.40
N TYR A 53 -1.83 -13.64 10.51
CA TYR A 53 -3.12 -13.76 11.19
C TYR A 53 -3.09 -13.10 12.56
N ASP A 54 -4.26 -12.71 13.06
CA ASP A 54 -4.46 -12.37 14.47
C ASP A 54 -4.61 -13.63 15.34
N ASP A 55 -4.85 -13.40 16.63
CA ASP A 55 -5.01 -14.46 17.62
C ASP A 55 -6.32 -15.26 17.45
N GLU A 56 -7.28 -14.74 16.70
CA GLU A 56 -8.55 -15.39 16.36
C GLU A 56 -8.45 -16.20 15.04
N GLY A 57 -7.30 -16.15 14.36
CA GLY A 57 -7.07 -16.84 13.09
C GLY A 57 -7.61 -16.09 11.87
N LYS A 58 -7.97 -14.81 12.00
CA LYS A 58 -8.38 -13.97 10.88
C LYS A 58 -7.15 -13.40 10.19
N LEU A 59 -7.17 -13.41 8.85
CA LEU A 59 -6.10 -12.84 8.03
C LEU A 59 -6.09 -11.31 8.16
N VAL A 60 -4.99 -10.76 8.67
CA VAL A 60 -4.81 -9.33 8.95
C VAL A 60 -4.04 -8.64 7.83
N CYS A 61 -2.90 -9.21 7.46
CA CYS A 61 -2.03 -8.62 6.45
C CYS A 61 -1.26 -9.69 5.66
N LEU A 62 -0.66 -9.24 4.57
CA LEU A 62 0.21 -10.03 3.72
C LEU A 62 1.65 -9.55 3.89
N CYS A 63 2.58 -10.48 4.07
CA CYS A 63 4.01 -10.20 4.17
C CYS A 63 4.68 -10.45 2.81
N LYS A 64 5.28 -9.42 2.22
CA LYS A 64 6.07 -9.52 0.99
C LYS A 64 7.55 -9.35 1.31
N ALA A 65 8.34 -10.40 1.17
CA ALA A 65 9.78 -10.33 1.36
C ALA A 65 10.44 -9.73 0.10
N SER A 66 11.07 -8.56 0.23
CA SER A 66 11.78 -7.89 -0.85
C SER A 66 12.72 -6.81 -0.31
N ARG A 67 13.83 -6.58 -1.02
CA ARG A 67 14.76 -5.47 -0.73
C ARG A 67 14.18 -4.11 -1.15
N ASP A 68 13.27 -4.11 -2.11
CA ASP A 68 12.60 -2.90 -2.62
C ASP A 68 11.25 -2.63 -1.95
N ALA A 69 10.86 -3.42 -0.94
CA ALA A 69 9.57 -3.33 -0.26
C ALA A 69 9.28 -1.95 0.37
N LYS A 70 10.33 -1.16 0.64
CA LYS A 70 10.20 0.21 1.14
C LYS A 70 9.46 1.13 0.17
N LYS A 71 9.54 0.86 -1.13
CA LYS A 71 8.78 1.61 -2.17
C LYS A 71 7.28 1.44 -2.00
N GLU A 72 6.82 0.24 -1.65
CA GLU A 72 5.40 -0.05 -1.45
C GLU A 72 4.85 0.69 -0.22
N ALA A 73 5.61 0.72 0.88
CA ALA A 73 5.30 1.54 2.04
C ALA A 73 5.31 3.05 1.71
N ALA A 74 6.24 3.51 0.87
CA ALA A 74 6.29 4.91 0.44
C ALA A 74 5.06 5.31 -0.39
N VAL A 75 4.55 4.44 -1.26
CA VAL A 75 3.28 4.69 -1.99
C VAL A 75 2.14 4.93 -1.03
N TYR A 76 2.02 4.08 -0.02
CA TYR A 76 0.99 4.26 0.98
C TYR A 76 1.11 5.64 1.65
N ILE A 77 2.30 6.06 2.07
CA ILE A 77 2.46 7.36 2.72
C ILE A 77 2.19 8.54 1.78
N LEU A 78 2.57 8.42 0.51
CA LEU A 78 2.38 9.45 -0.49
C LEU A 78 0.95 9.54 -1.04
N ASP A 79 0.14 8.49 -0.90
CA ASP A 79 -1.27 8.46 -1.32
C ASP A 79 -2.18 9.25 -0.35
N HIS A 80 -1.85 10.49 0.00
CA HIS A 80 -2.62 11.26 0.99
C HIS A 80 -4.13 11.39 0.63
N PRO A 81 -5.03 11.54 1.63
CA PRO A 81 -6.44 11.79 1.37
C PRO A 81 -6.66 13.17 0.73
N LEU A 82 -7.83 13.40 0.11
CA LEU A 82 -8.17 14.68 -0.52
C LEU A 82 -8.25 15.83 0.47
N SER A 83 -8.68 15.54 1.69
CA SER A 83 -8.98 16.51 2.73
C SER A 83 -7.74 17.07 3.42
N ALA A 84 -6.61 16.35 3.40
CA ALA A 84 -5.44 16.68 4.20
C ALA A 84 -4.17 15.92 3.78
N HIS A 85 -3.01 16.42 4.20
CA HIS A 85 -1.76 15.69 4.08
C HIS A 85 -1.74 14.45 5.00
N ARG A 86 -1.04 13.39 4.59
CA ARG A 86 -0.94 12.14 5.36
C ARG A 86 -0.33 12.35 6.75
N SER A 87 0.51 13.36 6.95
CA SER A 87 1.10 13.67 8.27
C SER A 87 0.10 14.20 9.31
N VAL A 88 -1.10 14.61 8.90
CA VAL A 88 -2.12 15.16 9.81
C VAL A 88 -3.46 14.43 9.74
N SER A 89 -3.64 13.51 8.78
CA SER A 89 -4.89 12.76 8.61
C SER A 89 -4.76 11.33 9.13
N SER A 90 -5.64 10.96 10.07
CA SER A 90 -5.80 9.58 10.52
C SER A 90 -6.64 8.72 9.56
N GLU A 91 -7.03 9.23 8.40
CA GLU A 91 -7.73 8.46 7.38
C GLU A 91 -6.82 7.36 6.82
N LEU A 92 -7.22 6.11 7.03
CA LEU A 92 -6.43 4.93 6.65
C LEU A 92 -6.31 4.76 5.13
N THR A 93 -7.30 5.24 4.39
CA THR A 93 -7.35 5.12 2.92
C THR A 93 -7.00 6.45 2.29
N GLY A 94 -6.15 6.39 1.26
CA GLY A 94 -5.76 7.55 0.48
C GLY A 94 -6.69 7.95 -0.65
N PHE A 95 -6.28 8.96 -1.41
CA PHE A 95 -6.97 9.37 -2.64
C PHE A 95 -7.13 8.22 -3.65
N GLY A 96 -6.04 7.53 -3.94
CA GLY A 96 -6.00 6.41 -4.89
C GLY A 96 -6.41 5.07 -4.26
N GLY A 97 -6.49 5.02 -2.93
CA GLY A 97 -6.93 3.84 -2.20
C GLY A 97 -5.83 2.84 -1.90
N ALA A 98 -4.56 3.27 -1.85
CA ALA A 98 -3.49 2.42 -1.36
C ALA A 98 -3.79 1.97 0.07
N THR A 99 -3.61 0.68 0.34
CA THR A 99 -3.90 0.08 1.63
C THR A 99 -2.75 0.32 2.61
N PRO A 100 -3.02 0.38 3.93
CA PRO A 100 -1.98 0.51 4.94
C PRO A 100 -0.83 -0.46 4.68
N THR A 101 0.35 0.10 4.49
CA THR A 101 1.56 -0.66 4.16
C THR A 101 2.72 -0.16 5.02
N VAL A 102 3.33 -1.07 5.77
CA VAL A 102 4.50 -0.77 6.60
C VAL A 102 5.67 -1.66 6.20
N PHE A 103 6.83 -1.06 6.00
CA PHE A 103 8.09 -1.77 5.80
C PHE A 103 8.65 -2.20 7.15
N ILE A 104 9.16 -3.44 7.20
CA ILE A 104 9.90 -3.96 8.33
C ILE A 104 11.21 -4.60 7.86
N ARG A 105 12.24 -4.50 8.71
CA ARG A 105 13.48 -5.27 8.57
C ARG A 105 13.71 -6.06 9.84
N THR A 106 13.99 -7.34 9.69
CA THR A 106 14.47 -8.23 10.75
C THR A 106 15.92 -8.63 10.45
N GLU A 107 16.52 -9.43 11.32
CA GLU A 107 17.83 -10.05 11.05
C GLU A 107 17.78 -10.98 9.83
N GLU A 108 16.65 -11.67 9.63
CA GLU A 108 16.49 -12.70 8.60
C GLU A 108 16.09 -12.12 7.23
N ALA A 109 15.30 -11.04 7.22
CA ALA A 109 14.70 -10.54 5.99
C ALA A 109 14.28 -9.06 6.07
N SER A 110 14.16 -8.44 4.89
CA SER A 110 13.45 -7.18 4.70
C SER A 110 12.18 -7.40 3.89
N GLY A 111 11.13 -6.65 4.21
CA GLY A 111 9.86 -6.77 3.50
C GLY A 111 8.85 -5.70 3.90
N CYS A 112 7.64 -5.82 3.38
CA CYS A 112 6.53 -5.00 3.82
C CYS A 112 5.33 -5.86 4.22
N LEU A 113 4.60 -5.36 5.20
CA LEU A 113 3.29 -5.85 5.59
C LEU A 113 2.26 -4.97 4.89
N VAL A 114 1.38 -5.58 4.11
CA VAL A 114 0.31 -4.91 3.37
C VAL A 114 -1.02 -5.33 3.96
N TRP A 115 -1.84 -4.39 4.41
CA TRP A 115 -3.14 -4.67 5.00
C TRP A 115 -4.00 -5.52 4.06
N PHE A 116 -4.59 -6.59 4.60
CA PHE A 116 -5.41 -7.48 3.82
C PHE A 116 -6.78 -6.86 3.58
N VAL A 117 -7.12 -6.64 2.32
CA VAL A 117 -8.46 -6.23 1.91
C VAL A 117 -9.21 -7.46 1.44
N GLU A 118 -10.23 -7.83 2.21
CA GLU A 118 -11.13 -8.92 1.83
C GLU A 118 -11.78 -8.61 0.49
N ASN A 119 -11.56 -9.49 -0.49
CA ASN A 119 -12.01 -9.31 -1.85
C ASN A 119 -12.94 -10.41 -2.31
N ASN A 120 -14.14 -10.43 -1.74
CA ASN A 120 -15.16 -11.42 -2.05
C ASN A 120 -15.60 -11.40 -3.53
N ASN A 121 -15.15 -10.40 -4.30
CA ASN A 121 -15.43 -10.25 -5.73
C ASN A 121 -14.18 -10.34 -6.63
N GLY A 122 -13.01 -10.72 -6.10
CA GLY A 122 -11.80 -10.94 -6.87
C GLY A 122 -11.09 -9.67 -7.37
N VAL A 123 -10.35 -9.79 -8.47
CA VAL A 123 -9.66 -8.68 -9.16
C VAL A 123 -10.40 -8.29 -10.43
N ILE A 124 -10.18 -7.07 -10.96
CA ILE A 124 -10.86 -6.59 -12.19
C ILE A 124 -10.75 -7.61 -13.33
N GLY A 125 -9.58 -8.23 -13.50
CA GLY A 125 -9.32 -9.20 -14.56
C GLY A 125 -10.14 -10.51 -14.50
N ASP A 126 -10.83 -10.78 -13.39
CA ASP A 126 -11.71 -11.96 -13.26
C ASP A 126 -13.17 -11.64 -13.66
N HIS A 127 -13.54 -10.36 -13.76
CA HIS A 127 -14.88 -9.95 -14.16
C HIS A 127 -15.06 -10.01 -15.67
N LYS A 128 -16.20 -10.54 -16.13
CA LYS A 128 -16.59 -10.43 -17.53
C LYS A 128 -16.93 -8.96 -17.85
N HIS A 129 -16.63 -8.50 -19.07
CA HIS A 129 -16.80 -7.09 -19.47
C HIS A 129 -18.20 -6.50 -19.20
N TYR A 130 -19.25 -7.33 -19.17
CA TYR A 130 -20.63 -6.91 -18.93
C TYR A 130 -21.08 -6.98 -17.45
N GLN A 131 -20.20 -7.38 -16.53
CA GLN A 131 -20.49 -7.52 -15.09
C GLN A 131 -19.81 -6.42 -14.25
N PHE A 132 -18.94 -5.62 -14.87
CA PHE A 132 -18.19 -4.57 -14.19
C PHE A 132 -18.96 -3.25 -14.26
N SER A 133 -19.33 -2.72 -13.10
CA SER A 133 -20.02 -1.43 -12.95
C SER A 133 -19.28 -0.60 -11.92
N THR A 134 -18.60 0.47 -12.33
CA THR A 134 -17.85 1.36 -11.43
C THR A 134 -18.20 2.82 -11.73
N LEU A 135 -17.97 3.71 -10.75
CA LEU A 135 -18.17 5.14 -10.95
C LEU A 135 -17.02 5.72 -11.79
N PRO A 136 -17.27 6.71 -12.67
CA PRO A 136 -16.21 7.40 -13.41
C PRO A 136 -15.10 7.98 -12.52
N GLU A 137 -15.45 8.40 -11.29
CA GLU A 137 -14.50 8.89 -10.30
C GLU A 137 -13.51 7.80 -9.87
N GLY A 138 -13.95 6.55 -9.70
CA GLY A 138 -13.08 5.43 -9.32
C GLY A 138 -12.01 5.15 -10.38
N ILE A 139 -12.40 5.19 -11.66
CA ILE A 139 -11.47 5.07 -12.79
C ILE A 139 -10.46 6.23 -12.77
N SER A 140 -10.96 7.46 -12.58
CA SER A 140 -10.12 8.66 -12.56
C SER A 140 -9.09 8.63 -11.44
N LYS A 141 -9.50 8.23 -10.22
CA LYS A 141 -8.62 8.05 -9.06
C LYS A 141 -7.51 7.05 -9.36
N LEU A 142 -7.87 5.88 -9.89
CA LEU A 142 -6.92 4.82 -10.23
C LEU A 142 -5.92 5.27 -11.31
N SER A 143 -6.40 5.94 -12.36
CA SER A 143 -5.53 6.48 -13.43
C SER A 143 -4.55 7.52 -12.90
N ILE A 144 -5.03 8.48 -12.10
CA ILE A 144 -4.17 9.51 -11.49
C ILE A 144 -3.14 8.86 -10.55
N PHE A 145 -3.56 7.87 -9.77
CA PHE A 145 -2.68 7.13 -8.88
C PHE A 145 -1.54 6.45 -9.66
N HIS A 146 -1.85 5.69 -10.72
CA HIS A 146 -0.82 5.04 -11.54
C HIS A 146 0.13 6.04 -12.21
N LEU A 147 -0.38 7.17 -12.68
CA LEU A 147 0.44 8.24 -13.27
C LEU A 147 1.38 8.87 -12.24
N ARG A 148 0.87 9.19 -11.04
CA ARG A 148 1.67 9.81 -9.95
C ARG A 148 2.87 8.96 -9.54
N PHE A 149 2.68 7.65 -9.49
CA PHE A 149 3.72 6.72 -9.04
C PHE A 149 4.52 6.09 -10.18
N GLY A 150 4.22 6.43 -11.43
CA GLY A 150 4.88 5.84 -12.60
C GLY A 150 4.79 4.31 -12.58
N CYS A 151 3.60 3.77 -12.31
CA CYS A 151 3.40 2.32 -12.17
C CYS A 151 3.64 1.62 -13.52
N ALA A 152 4.74 0.86 -13.61
CA ALA A 152 5.15 0.18 -14.83
C ALA A 152 4.41 -1.15 -15.05
N ASP A 153 3.75 -1.68 -14.02
CA ASP A 153 3.04 -2.97 -14.02
C ASP A 153 1.55 -2.80 -13.66
N SER A 154 0.95 -1.73 -14.18
CA SER A 154 -0.48 -1.46 -14.00
C SER A 154 -1.31 -2.32 -14.95
N HIS A 155 -1.90 -3.41 -14.44
CA HIS A 155 -2.85 -4.25 -15.18
C HIS A 155 -4.09 -4.62 -14.35
N ASN A 156 -5.14 -5.11 -15.01
CA ASN A 156 -6.44 -5.41 -14.38
C ASN A 156 -6.41 -6.46 -13.24
N ARG A 157 -5.33 -7.24 -13.10
CA ARG A 157 -5.12 -8.15 -11.96
C ARG A 157 -4.46 -7.50 -10.74
N ASN A 158 -3.97 -6.26 -10.86
CA ASN A 158 -3.38 -5.45 -9.77
C ASN A 158 -4.39 -4.45 -9.20
N THR A 159 -5.68 -4.73 -9.39
CA THR A 159 -6.75 -3.93 -8.81
C THR A 159 -7.80 -4.87 -8.27
N VAL A 160 -7.96 -4.81 -6.96
CA VAL A 160 -8.97 -5.55 -6.22
C VAL A 160 -10.30 -4.82 -6.32
N THR A 161 -11.38 -5.58 -6.40
CA THR A 161 -12.74 -5.03 -6.42
C THR A 161 -13.54 -5.44 -5.20
N LYS A 162 -14.27 -4.48 -4.62
CA LYS A 162 -15.34 -4.74 -3.66
C LYS A 162 -16.65 -4.22 -4.21
N ILE A 163 -17.68 -5.06 -4.26
CA ILE A 163 -19.01 -4.67 -4.71
C ILE A 163 -19.83 -4.20 -3.50
N ASP A 164 -20.43 -3.03 -3.60
CA ASP A 164 -21.34 -2.51 -2.57
C ASP A 164 -22.80 -2.98 -2.74
N ALA A 165 -23.67 -2.56 -1.82
CA ALA A 165 -25.10 -2.91 -1.85
C ALA A 165 -25.82 -2.41 -3.12
N GLN A 166 -25.28 -1.40 -3.78
CA GLN A 166 -25.79 -0.82 -5.03
C GLN A 166 -25.18 -1.49 -6.27
N LYS A 167 -24.42 -2.57 -6.10
CA LYS A 167 -23.72 -3.31 -7.16
C LYS A 167 -22.63 -2.50 -7.86
N VAL A 168 -22.09 -1.48 -7.20
CA VAL A 168 -20.98 -0.67 -7.68
C VAL A 168 -19.66 -1.29 -7.21
N HIS A 169 -18.71 -1.40 -8.13
CA HIS A 169 -17.36 -1.90 -7.92
C HIS A 169 -16.46 -0.76 -7.46
N HIS A 170 -16.02 -0.85 -6.21
CA HIS A 170 -14.97 -0.01 -5.63
C HIS A 170 -13.61 -0.60 -5.95
N LEU A 171 -12.70 0.23 -6.43
CA LEU A 171 -11.41 -0.18 -6.96
C LEU A 171 -10.32 0.10 -5.94
N THR A 172 -9.51 -0.91 -5.62
CA THR A 172 -8.39 -0.79 -4.70
C THR A 172 -7.13 -1.22 -5.44
N PRO A 173 -6.21 -0.30 -5.76
CA PRO A 173 -4.95 -0.67 -6.38
C PRO A 173 -4.11 -1.48 -5.39
N ILE A 174 -3.40 -2.47 -5.88
CA ILE A 174 -2.47 -3.29 -5.10
C ILE A 174 -1.17 -3.52 -5.87
N ASP A 175 -0.16 -4.01 -5.17
CA ASP A 175 1.08 -4.54 -5.76
C ASP A 175 2.00 -3.51 -6.42
N PHE A 176 2.59 -2.63 -5.60
CA PHE A 176 3.34 -1.44 -6.07
C PHE A 176 4.86 -1.61 -6.10
N TYR A 177 5.39 -2.82 -6.23
CA TYR A 177 6.84 -3.04 -6.20
C TYR A 177 7.56 -2.56 -7.48
N ARG A 178 6.84 -2.36 -8.61
CA ARG A 178 7.35 -1.85 -9.90
C ARG A 178 6.94 -0.40 -10.17
N ILE A 179 7.28 0.46 -9.23
CA ILE A 179 7.11 1.91 -9.33
C ILE A 179 8.47 2.60 -9.27
N LEU A 180 8.51 3.88 -9.66
CA LEU A 180 9.68 4.75 -9.46
C LEU A 180 10.98 4.10 -9.98
N SER A 181 11.05 3.93 -11.30
CA SER A 181 12.28 3.42 -11.94
C SER A 181 13.47 4.35 -11.67
N SER A 182 14.68 3.80 -11.57
CA SER A 182 15.89 4.53 -11.16
C SER A 182 16.27 5.73 -12.06
N ASN A 183 15.72 5.80 -13.28
CA ASN A 183 15.91 6.91 -14.21
C ASN A 183 14.79 7.97 -14.16
N GLN A 184 13.69 7.68 -13.47
CA GLN A 184 12.67 8.66 -13.11
C GLN A 184 12.88 9.04 -11.66
N GLN A 185 13.97 9.78 -11.40
CA GLN A 185 14.14 10.44 -10.10
C GLN A 185 12.96 11.37 -9.89
N VAL A 186 12.09 11.02 -8.95
CA VAL A 186 11.09 11.92 -8.42
C VAL A 186 11.84 12.97 -7.60
N GLN A 187 12.35 13.99 -8.30
CA GLN A 187 12.91 15.19 -7.72
C GLN A 187 11.84 16.10 -7.06
N VAL A 188 10.60 15.59 -6.93
CA VAL A 188 9.43 16.39 -6.53
C VAL A 188 9.08 16.24 -5.04
N LEU A 189 9.63 15.29 -4.28
CA LEU A 189 9.05 14.98 -2.95
C LEU A 189 9.91 15.29 -1.70
N PHE A 190 11.15 15.77 -1.85
CA PHE A 190 11.95 16.20 -0.68
C PHE A 190 12.72 17.48 -0.97
N ASN A 191 12.01 18.59 -1.14
CA ASN A 191 12.63 19.92 -0.99
C ASN A 191 11.72 20.81 -0.13
N HIS A 192 11.65 20.49 1.17
CA HIS A 192 11.18 21.42 2.18
C HIS A 192 12.33 22.36 2.55
N ASN A 193 12.56 23.34 1.68
CA ASN A 193 13.12 24.64 2.00
C ASN A 193 12.99 25.50 0.75
N VAL A 194 12.05 26.45 0.75
CA VAL A 194 12.20 27.84 0.26
C VAL A 194 10.84 28.54 0.31
N GLN A 195 10.88 29.76 0.81
CA GLN A 195 9.79 30.68 1.10
C GLN A 195 8.96 31.11 -0.13
N SER A 196 7.64 31.16 0.08
CA SER A 196 6.62 31.97 -0.62
C SER A 196 6.30 31.71 -2.11
N PRO A 197 5.07 32.06 -2.56
CA PRO A 197 4.47 31.54 -3.77
C PRO A 197 4.68 32.49 -4.96
N LYS A 198 5.24 31.98 -6.06
CA LYS A 198 4.97 32.50 -7.41
C LYS A 198 5.39 31.46 -8.44
N SER A 199 4.39 30.99 -9.20
CA SER A 199 4.52 30.23 -10.46
C SER A 199 5.37 28.96 -10.42
N GLN A 200 4.75 27.83 -10.06
CA GLN A 200 5.27 26.52 -10.46
C GLN A 200 4.93 26.29 -11.94
N GLN A 201 5.91 26.49 -12.82
CA GLN A 201 5.90 25.91 -14.16
C GLN A 201 6.54 24.52 -14.09
N ILE A 202 5.80 23.50 -14.55
CA ILE A 202 6.32 22.16 -14.74
C ILE A 202 7.16 22.18 -16.03
N ILE A 203 8.49 22.09 -15.91
CA ILE A 203 9.38 21.87 -17.05
C ILE A 203 9.74 20.39 -17.05
N ILE A 204 9.28 19.66 -18.08
CA ILE A 204 9.70 18.30 -18.38
C ILE A 204 10.84 18.39 -19.38
N THR A 205 12.08 18.10 -18.97
CA THR A 205 13.19 17.92 -19.90
C THR A 205 13.40 16.43 -20.19
N ARG A 206 13.68 16.13 -21.48
CA ARG A 206 13.91 14.77 -22.01
C ARG A 206 15.23 14.18 -21.55
#